data_AF-W1WQS6-F1
#
_entry.id   AF-W1WQS6-F1
#
_cell.length_a   1.000
_cell.length_b   1.000
_cell.length_c   1.000
_cell.angle_alpha   90.00
_cell.angle_beta   90.00
_cell.angle_gamma   90.00
#
_symmetry.space_group_name_H-M   'P 1'
#
loop_
_entity.id
_entity.type
_entity.pdbx_description
1 polymer ?
#
loop_
_entity_poly.entity_id
_entity_poly.type
_entity_poly.pdbx_seq_one_letter_code
_entity_poly.pdbx_strand_id
1 'polypeptide(L)'
;MAAQYLLGFNSNIKERVKYIALYDSMPKPNRNKRIVAYIVCSISLLIQAPLLSAHVQQDKYETNVSYKKLNQLAPYFKGFDGSFVLYNEREQAYSIYNEPESKQRYSPNSTYKIYLALMAFDQNLLSLNHTEQQWDKHQYPFKEWNQDQNLNSSMKYSVNWYYENLNKHLRQ
;
A
#
# COMPACT_ATOMS: atom_id res chain seq x y z
N MET A 1 -19.90 -31.62 6.64
CA MET A 1 -20.59 -32.91 6.76
C MET A 1 -19.75 -33.93 7.56
N ALA A 2 -19.10 -33.51 8.66
CA ALA A 2 -18.23 -34.36 9.49
C ALA A 2 -18.65 -34.34 10.99
N ALA A 3 -19.69 -33.59 11.35
CA ALA A 3 -20.11 -33.42 12.74
C ALA A 3 -21.22 -34.40 13.19
N GLN A 4 -21.78 -35.20 12.27
CA GLN A 4 -22.91 -36.09 12.55
C GLN A 4 -22.53 -37.53 12.91
N TYR A 5 -21.23 -37.87 12.89
CA TYR A 5 -20.75 -39.24 13.16
C TYR A 5 -20.34 -39.49 14.62
N LEU A 6 -20.44 -38.49 15.51
CA LEU A 6 -19.95 -38.58 16.89
C LEU A 6 -21.02 -38.93 17.94
N LEU A 7 -22.29 -39.14 17.55
CA LEU A 7 -23.41 -39.36 18.47
C LEU A 7 -24.21 -40.63 18.14
N GLY A 8 -23.58 -41.80 18.30
CA GLY A 8 -24.24 -43.11 18.19
C GLY A 8 -23.90 -44.02 19.36
N PHE A 9 -24.80 -44.08 20.36
CA PHE A 9 -24.64 -44.84 21.61
C PHE A 9 -24.94 -46.34 21.42
N ASN A 10 -24.09 -47.17 22.05
CA ASN A 10 -24.31 -48.53 22.56
C ASN A 10 -24.21 -49.81 21.68
N SER A 11 -24.13 -49.79 20.34
CA SER A 11 -24.03 -51.07 19.58
C SER A 11 -22.63 -51.48 19.11
N ASN A 12 -21.64 -50.58 19.11
CA ASN A 12 -20.36 -50.83 18.42
C ASN A 12 -19.10 -50.61 19.27
N ILE A 13 -19.18 -50.72 20.60
CA ILE A 13 -17.98 -50.63 21.45
C ILE A 13 -17.04 -51.81 21.19
N LYS A 14 -17.58 -53.04 21.04
CA LYS A 14 -16.79 -54.24 20.78
C LYS A 14 -16.04 -54.17 19.43
N GLU A 15 -16.73 -53.73 18.38
CA GLU A 15 -16.13 -53.50 17.07
C GLU A 15 -15.03 -52.44 17.15
N ARG A 16 -15.26 -51.30 17.82
CA ARG A 16 -14.24 -50.26 17.99
C ARG A 16 -13.03 -50.73 18.80
N VAL A 17 -13.23 -51.51 19.85
CA VAL A 17 -12.14 -52.12 20.64
C VAL A 17 -11.35 -53.10 19.77
N LYS A 18 -12.02 -53.91 18.94
CA LYS A 18 -11.38 -54.81 17.99
C LYS A 18 -10.58 -54.03 16.94
N TYR A 19 -11.11 -52.94 16.39
CA TYR A 19 -10.39 -52.08 15.45
C TYR A 19 -9.19 -51.38 16.09
N ILE A 20 -9.26 -50.98 17.37
CA ILE A 20 -8.13 -50.41 18.10
C ILE A 20 -7.06 -51.49 18.39
N ALA A 21 -7.48 -52.71 18.75
CA ALA A 21 -6.57 -53.82 19.00
C ALA A 21 -5.87 -54.33 17.73
N LEU A 22 -6.53 -54.21 16.57
CA LEU A 22 -5.99 -54.55 15.26
C LEU A 22 -5.27 -53.38 14.56
N TYR A 23 -5.23 -52.20 15.19
CA TYR A 23 -4.56 -51.04 14.62
C TYR A 23 -3.05 -51.15 14.86
N ASP A 24 -2.34 -51.69 13.87
CA ASP A 24 -0.89 -51.52 13.80
C ASP A 24 -0.58 -50.04 13.54
N SER A 25 0.20 -49.45 14.45
CA SER A 25 0.63 -48.06 14.33
C SER A 25 1.31 -47.84 12.98
N MET A 26 0.80 -46.91 12.18
CA MET A 26 1.44 -46.55 10.91
C MET A 26 2.94 -46.27 11.14
N PRO A 27 3.84 -46.79 10.30
CA PRO A 27 5.26 -46.57 10.47
C PRO A 27 5.55 -45.08 10.36
N LYS A 28 6.15 -44.50 11.41
CA LYS A 28 6.58 -43.09 11.41
C LYS A 28 7.44 -42.86 10.16
N PRO A 29 7.11 -41.88 9.29
CA PRO A 29 7.86 -41.68 8.06
C PRO A 29 9.32 -41.38 8.40
N ASN A 30 10.22 -42.14 7.77
CA ASN A 30 11.64 -42.10 8.04
C ASN A 30 12.17 -40.65 7.94
N ARG A 31 13.03 -40.24 8.88
CA ARG A 31 13.53 -38.85 9.03
C ARG A 31 14.04 -38.27 7.70
N ASN A 32 14.65 -39.11 6.87
CA ASN A 32 15.19 -38.74 5.57
C ASN A 32 14.09 -38.37 4.57
N LYS A 33 12.92 -39.02 4.60
CA LYS A 33 11.77 -38.69 3.73
C LYS A 33 11.19 -37.31 4.07
N ARG A 34 11.23 -36.92 5.35
CA ARG A 34 10.83 -35.58 5.80
C ARG A 34 11.82 -34.51 5.33
N ILE A 35 13.11 -34.79 5.45
CA ILE A 35 14.17 -33.89 4.97
C ILE A 35 14.05 -33.66 3.46
N VAL A 36 13.83 -34.71 2.68
CA VAL A 36 13.60 -34.59 1.23
C VAL A 36 12.36 -33.73 0.93
N ALA A 37 11.27 -33.92 1.66
CA ALA A 37 10.07 -33.08 1.49
C ALA A 37 10.35 -31.60 1.79
N TYR A 38 11.11 -31.28 2.86
CA TYR A 38 11.50 -29.91 3.17
C TYR A 38 12.41 -29.30 2.09
N ILE A 39 13.37 -30.07 1.57
CA ILE A 39 14.25 -29.64 0.48
C ILE A 39 13.43 -29.33 -0.77
N VAL A 40 12.49 -30.20 -1.16
CA VAL A 40 11.62 -29.99 -2.32
C VAL A 40 10.75 -28.74 -2.15
N CYS A 41 10.11 -28.55 -1.01
CA CYS A 41 9.33 -27.33 -0.74
C CYS A 41 10.19 -26.07 -0.78
N SER A 42 11.41 -26.11 -0.23
CA SER A 42 12.32 -24.95 -0.24
C SER A 42 12.78 -24.59 -1.66
N ILE A 43 13.06 -25.58 -2.51
CA ILE A 43 13.42 -25.37 -3.92
C ILE A 43 12.22 -24.79 -4.70
N SER A 44 11.02 -25.31 -4.48
CA SER A 44 9.79 -24.77 -5.11
C SER A 44 9.50 -23.32 -4.72
N LEU A 45 9.88 -22.89 -3.52
CA LEU A 45 9.78 -21.48 -3.10
C LEU A 45 10.84 -20.61 -3.78
N LEU A 46 12.08 -21.10 -3.89
CA LEU A 46 13.18 -20.37 -4.53
C LEU A 46 12.98 -20.19 -6.04
N ILE A 47 12.37 -21.16 -6.73
CA ILE A 47 12.07 -21.07 -8.18
C ILE A 47 11.05 -19.96 -8.49
N GLN A 48 10.20 -19.57 -7.52
CA GLN A 48 9.21 -18.51 -7.70
C GLN A 48 9.76 -17.11 -7.41
N ALA A 49 10.91 -16.97 -6.76
CA ALA A 49 11.50 -15.67 -6.44
C ALA A 49 11.81 -14.77 -7.66
N PRO A 50 12.32 -15.30 -8.80
CA PRO A 50 12.55 -14.48 -9.99
C PRO A 50 11.27 -13.99 -10.69
N LEU A 51 10.13 -14.68 -10.51
CA LEU A 51 8.85 -14.24 -11.06
C LEU A 51 8.32 -12.99 -10.35
N LEU A 52 8.60 -12.84 -9.05
CA LEU A 52 8.24 -11.65 -8.28
C LEU A 52 9.06 -10.42 -8.71
N SER A 53 10.35 -10.58 -9.04
CA SER A 53 11.16 -9.45 -9.54
C SER A 53 10.82 -9.09 -10.99
N ALA A 54 10.42 -10.07 -11.81
CA ALA A 54 9.97 -9.81 -13.19
C ALA A 54 8.61 -9.08 -13.25
N HIS A 55 7.78 -9.23 -12.21
CA HIS A 55 6.52 -8.48 -12.03
C HIS A 55 6.68 -7.15 -11.27
N VAL A 56 7.91 -6.72 -10.94
CA VAL A 56 8.15 -5.31 -10.69
C VAL A 56 8.00 -4.60 -12.03
N GLN A 57 6.76 -4.26 -12.33
CA GLN A 57 6.35 -3.36 -13.39
C GLN A 57 7.03 -2.01 -13.10
N GLN A 58 8.26 -1.84 -13.57
CA GLN A 58 8.79 -0.51 -13.85
C GLN A 58 7.91 0.02 -14.97
N ASP A 59 6.82 0.71 -14.61
CA ASP A 59 6.07 1.57 -15.51
C ASP A 59 7.00 2.71 -15.97
N LYS A 60 8.01 2.39 -16.79
CA LYS A 60 8.72 3.40 -17.57
C LYS A 60 7.73 3.85 -18.63
N TYR A 61 6.97 4.89 -18.29
CA TYR A 61 6.15 5.61 -19.25
C TYR A 61 7.07 6.23 -20.31
N GLU A 62 7.26 5.51 -21.42
CA GLU A 62 7.86 6.06 -22.63
C GLU A 62 6.84 6.96 -23.32
N THR A 63 6.69 8.17 -22.80
CA THR A 63 5.92 9.21 -23.48
C THR A 63 6.81 9.87 -24.53
N ASN A 64 6.49 9.69 -25.82
CA ASN A 64 7.03 10.46 -26.95
C ASN A 64 6.54 11.93 -26.92
N VAL A 65 6.68 12.60 -25.78
CA VAL A 65 6.28 13.99 -25.62
C VAL A 65 7.47 14.85 -25.98
N SER A 66 7.33 15.68 -27.01
CA SER A 66 8.31 16.71 -27.34
C SER A 66 8.36 17.74 -26.21
N TYR A 67 9.55 18.05 -25.71
CA TYR A 67 9.73 19.03 -24.65
C TYR A 67 10.96 19.90 -24.91
N LYS A 68 10.88 21.15 -24.42
CA LYS A 68 12.02 22.06 -24.39
C LYS A 68 12.93 21.72 -23.20
N LYS A 69 14.20 21.45 -23.45
CA LYS A 69 15.20 21.24 -22.38
C LYS A 69 15.48 22.53 -21.63
N LEU A 70 15.53 22.47 -20.30
CA LEU A 70 15.80 23.60 -19.40
C LEU A 70 17.13 23.42 -18.63
N ASN A 71 18.19 23.00 -19.32
CA ASN A 71 19.49 22.70 -18.68
C ASN A 71 20.09 23.87 -17.90
N GLN A 72 19.74 25.11 -18.25
CA GLN A 72 20.15 26.31 -17.53
C GLN A 72 19.65 26.37 -16.07
N LEU A 73 18.69 25.50 -15.67
CA LEU A 73 18.20 25.42 -14.30
C LEU A 73 19.11 24.59 -13.37
N ALA A 74 20.10 23.87 -13.91
CA ALA A 74 20.99 23.02 -13.12
C ALA A 74 21.59 23.68 -11.87
N PRO A 75 22.03 24.96 -11.90
CA PRO A 75 22.59 25.62 -10.71
C PRO A 75 21.64 25.69 -9.50
N TYR A 76 20.32 25.73 -9.73
CA TYR A 76 19.32 25.80 -8.66
C TYR A 76 19.16 24.47 -7.89
N PHE A 77 19.63 23.37 -8.46
CA PHE A 77 19.52 22.02 -7.90
C PHE A 77 20.84 21.50 -7.32
N LYS A 78 21.83 22.37 -7.08
CA LYS A 78 23.12 21.96 -6.54
C LYS A 78 22.95 21.20 -5.22
N GLY A 79 23.41 19.94 -5.20
CA GLY A 79 23.33 19.05 -4.04
C GLY A 79 22.11 18.12 -4.03
N PHE A 80 21.26 18.16 -5.06
CA PHE A 80 20.09 17.30 -5.20
C PHE A 80 19.98 16.75 -6.63
N ASP A 81 19.58 15.50 -6.76
CA ASP A 81 19.12 14.93 -8.04
C ASP A 81 17.67 15.35 -8.28
N GLY A 82 17.47 16.64 -8.59
CA GLY A 82 16.15 17.23 -8.75
C GLY A 82 15.70 17.35 -10.20
N SER A 83 14.39 17.55 -10.39
CA SER A 83 13.75 17.81 -11.67
C SER A 83 12.81 19.01 -11.58
N PHE A 84 12.60 19.67 -12.73
CA PHE A 84 11.59 20.71 -12.87
C PHE A 84 10.80 20.47 -14.15
N VAL A 85 9.47 20.44 -14.02
CA VAL A 85 8.53 20.24 -15.12
C VAL A 85 7.59 21.44 -15.17
N LEU A 86 7.50 22.06 -16.33
CA LEU A 86 6.56 23.12 -16.63
C LEU A 86 5.69 22.70 -17.81
N TYR A 87 4.38 22.81 -17.64
CA TYR A 87 3.42 22.69 -18.73
C TYR A 87 2.84 24.07 -19.04
N ASN A 88 2.94 24.50 -20.29
CA ASN A 88 2.30 25.72 -20.78
C ASN A 88 0.97 25.33 -21.45
N GLU A 89 -0.15 25.68 -20.81
CA GLU A 89 -1.49 25.33 -21.30
C GLU A 89 -1.80 25.91 -22.68
N ARG A 90 -1.41 27.17 -22.93
CA ARG A 90 -1.67 27.85 -24.21
C ARG A 90 -0.89 27.22 -25.36
N GLU A 91 0.37 26.88 -25.11
CA GLU A 91 1.27 26.33 -26.13
C GLU A 91 1.20 24.79 -26.20
N GLN A 92 0.46 24.16 -25.28
CA GLN A 92 0.33 22.71 -25.14
C GLN A 92 1.70 22.00 -25.10
N ALA A 93 2.68 22.65 -24.47
CA ALA A 93 4.08 22.28 -24.56
C ALA A 93 4.72 22.10 -23.19
N TYR A 94 5.54 21.07 -23.06
CA TYR A 94 6.34 20.82 -21.87
C TYR A 94 7.72 21.48 -22.00
N SER A 95 8.21 21.98 -20.87
CA SER A 95 9.61 22.35 -20.70
C SER A 95 10.15 21.63 -19.46
N ILE A 96 11.26 20.90 -19.60
CA ILE A 96 11.75 19.97 -18.57
C ILE A 96 13.24 20.18 -18.33
N TYR A 97 13.61 20.26 -17.04
CA TYR A 97 14.97 20.06 -16.55
C TYR A 97 15.05 18.68 -15.89
N ASN A 98 16.09 17.91 -16.22
CA ASN A 98 16.30 16.54 -15.75
C ASN A 98 15.11 15.61 -16.02
N GLU A 99 14.96 15.21 -17.28
CA GLU A 99 13.86 14.34 -17.73
C GLU A 99 13.87 12.93 -17.10
N PRO A 100 15.02 12.27 -16.88
CA PRO A 100 15.05 10.99 -16.19
C PRO A 100 14.43 11.05 -14.80
N GLU A 101 14.75 12.09 -14.02
CA GLU A 101 14.15 12.32 -12.69
C GLU A 101 12.68 12.74 -12.77
N SER A 102 12.25 13.44 -13.82
CA SER A 102 10.84 13.84 -14.00
C SER A 102 9.87 12.66 -14.13
N LYS A 103 10.38 11.50 -14.55
CA LYS A 103 9.63 10.26 -14.75
C LYS A 103 9.74 9.29 -13.57
N GLN A 104 10.61 9.58 -12.58
CA GLN A 104 10.68 8.79 -11.36
C GLN A 104 9.48 9.09 -10.48
N ARG A 105 8.87 8.02 -9.93
CA ARG A 105 7.76 8.14 -8.98
C ARG A 105 8.34 8.22 -7.57
N TYR A 106 7.98 9.28 -6.86
CA TYR A 106 8.30 9.49 -5.45
C TYR A 106 7.04 9.44 -4.60
N SER A 107 7.20 9.19 -3.29
CA SER A 107 6.10 9.38 -2.34
C SER A 107 5.58 10.83 -2.48
N PRO A 108 4.28 11.05 -2.72
CA PRO A 108 3.72 12.39 -2.84
C PRO A 108 3.76 13.15 -1.50
N ASN A 109 3.84 12.43 -0.38
CA ASN A 109 3.74 13.00 0.96
C ASN A 109 2.52 13.95 1.03
N SER A 110 2.71 15.20 1.48
CA SER A 110 1.64 16.17 1.61
C SER A 110 1.03 16.65 0.29
N THR A 111 1.65 16.45 -0.89
CA THR A 111 1.00 16.84 -2.16
C THR A 111 -0.23 15.98 -2.46
N TYR A 112 -0.34 14.79 -1.85
CA TYR A 112 -1.52 13.94 -1.96
C TYR A 112 -2.77 14.54 -1.29
N LYS A 113 -2.60 15.47 -0.35
CA LYS A 113 -3.69 16.13 0.37
C LYS A 113 -4.65 16.87 -0.56
N ILE A 114 -4.17 17.34 -1.71
CA ILE A 114 -5.00 17.96 -2.76
C ILE A 114 -6.07 16.95 -3.22
N TYR A 115 -5.66 15.72 -3.53
CA TYR A 115 -6.58 14.68 -4.00
C TYR A 115 -7.45 14.13 -2.88
N LEU A 116 -6.93 14.01 -1.65
CA LEU A 116 -7.75 13.65 -0.48
C LEU A 116 -8.87 14.66 -0.22
N ALA A 117 -8.61 15.95 -0.36
CA ALA A 117 -9.64 16.97 -0.24
C ALA A 117 -10.70 16.82 -1.35
N LEU A 118 -10.29 16.63 -2.61
CA LEU A 118 -11.22 16.42 -3.72
C LEU A 118 -12.11 15.18 -3.51
N MET A 119 -11.52 14.04 -3.12
CA MET A 119 -12.27 12.82 -2.80
C MET A 119 -13.22 13.03 -1.61
N ALA A 120 -12.80 13.80 -0.60
CA ALA A 120 -13.65 14.09 0.54
C ALA A 120 -14.84 14.99 0.19
N PHE A 121 -14.70 15.94 -0.75
CA PHE A 121 -15.83 16.68 -1.30
C PHE A 121 -16.78 15.78 -2.10
N ASP A 122 -16.23 14.93 -2.96
CA ASP A 122 -17.02 14.00 -3.78
C ASP A 122 -17.85 13.03 -2.92
N GLN A 123 -17.28 12.55 -1.82
CA GLN A 123 -17.95 11.68 -0.85
C GLN A 123 -18.77 12.44 0.21
N ASN A 124 -18.97 13.76 0.04
CA ASN A 124 -19.72 14.63 0.95
C ASN A 124 -19.21 14.67 2.41
N LEU A 125 -17.96 14.26 2.65
CA LEU A 125 -17.28 14.44 3.95
C LEU A 125 -16.93 15.91 4.19
N LEU A 126 -16.65 16.62 3.10
CA LEU A 126 -16.54 18.08 3.05
C LEU A 126 -17.68 18.63 2.18
N SER A 127 -18.15 19.84 2.49
CA SER A 127 -19.05 20.60 1.62
C SER A 127 -18.65 22.07 1.58
N LEU A 128 -19.23 22.84 0.64
CA LEU A 128 -18.83 24.23 0.40
C LEU A 128 -18.79 25.11 1.66
N ASN A 129 -19.68 24.86 2.61
CA ASN A 129 -19.80 25.62 3.85
C ASN A 129 -19.48 24.80 5.11
N HIS A 130 -18.95 23.58 4.95
CA HIS A 130 -18.63 22.71 6.08
C HIS A 130 -17.32 21.98 5.78
N THR A 131 -16.23 22.55 6.27
CA THR A 131 -14.88 21.96 6.15
C THR A 131 -14.13 21.90 7.47
N GLU A 132 -14.78 22.31 8.54
CA GLU A 132 -14.23 22.39 9.88
C GLU A 132 -14.04 20.98 10.48
N GLN A 133 -12.93 20.78 11.17
CA GLN A 133 -12.70 19.66 12.07
C GLN A 133 -12.13 20.20 13.38
N GLN A 134 -12.73 19.77 14.49
CA GLN A 134 -12.26 20.14 15.82
C GLN A 134 -10.99 19.36 16.19
N TRP A 135 -10.08 20.05 16.86
CA TRP A 135 -8.87 19.44 17.38
C TRP A 135 -9.17 18.66 18.66
N ASP A 136 -8.71 17.42 18.69
CA ASP A 136 -8.90 16.45 19.79
C ASP A 136 -8.04 16.73 21.04
N LYS A 137 -7.35 17.87 21.07
CA LYS A 137 -6.43 18.30 22.14
C LYS A 137 -5.11 17.50 22.21
N HIS A 138 -4.85 16.58 21.25
CA HIS A 138 -3.56 15.91 21.15
C HIS A 138 -2.44 16.90 20.82
N GLN A 139 -1.36 16.87 21.59
CA GLN A 139 -0.24 17.80 21.40
C GLN A 139 0.69 17.35 20.28
N TYR A 140 0.63 18.04 19.14
CA TYR A 140 1.55 17.88 18.02
C TYR A 140 2.75 18.83 18.18
N PRO A 141 3.92 18.50 17.58
CA PRO A 141 5.12 19.33 17.65
C PRO A 141 4.99 20.68 16.91
N PHE A 142 3.99 20.82 16.04
CA PHE A 142 3.71 22.05 15.29
C PHE A 142 2.53 22.77 15.92
N LYS A 143 2.75 24.01 16.41
CA LYS A 143 1.71 24.80 17.07
C LYS A 143 0.47 24.99 16.19
N GLU A 144 0.66 25.10 14.88
CA GLU A 144 -0.41 25.30 13.90
C GLU A 144 -1.35 24.10 13.79
N TRP A 145 -0.93 22.92 14.25
CA TRP A 145 -1.74 21.70 14.27
C TRP A 145 -2.59 21.58 15.54
N ASN A 146 -2.26 22.35 16.59
CA ASN A 146 -2.87 22.28 17.92
C ASN A 146 -4.06 23.26 18.05
N GLN A 147 -4.92 23.27 17.04
CA GLN A 147 -6.11 24.12 16.96
C GLN A 147 -7.10 23.52 15.98
N ASP A 148 -8.36 23.92 16.07
CA ASP A 148 -9.39 23.55 15.10
C ASP A 148 -8.98 24.00 13.70
N GLN A 149 -9.34 23.21 12.69
CA GLN A 149 -8.93 23.43 11.31
C GLN A 149 -10.15 23.51 10.41
N ASN A 150 -10.01 24.26 9.34
CA ASN A 150 -10.83 24.17 8.13
C ASN A 150 -9.93 23.78 6.95
N LEU A 151 -10.51 23.61 5.75
CA LEU A 151 -9.72 23.21 4.58
C LEU A 151 -8.53 24.15 4.30
N ASN A 152 -8.74 25.47 4.43
CA ASN A 152 -7.71 26.46 4.14
C ASN A 152 -6.53 26.37 5.12
N SER A 153 -6.82 26.30 6.42
CA SER A 153 -5.78 26.18 7.46
C SER A 153 -5.09 24.82 7.42
N SER A 154 -5.84 23.74 7.23
CA SER A 154 -5.26 22.39 7.15
C SER A 154 -4.34 22.24 5.94
N MET A 155 -4.68 22.81 4.78
CA MET A 155 -3.83 22.78 3.60
C MET A 155 -2.60 23.67 3.77
N LYS A 156 -2.80 24.91 4.25
CA LYS A 156 -1.72 25.90 4.46
C LYS A 156 -0.65 25.39 5.43
N TYR A 157 -1.05 24.78 6.54
CA TYR A 157 -0.14 24.26 7.57
C TYR A 157 0.14 22.77 7.43
N SER A 158 -0.33 22.17 6.34
CA SER A 158 -0.16 20.76 6.01
C SER A 158 -0.53 19.81 7.16
N VAL A 159 -1.63 20.10 7.85
CA VAL A 159 -2.04 19.44 9.09
C VAL A 159 -2.42 17.98 8.85
N ASN A 160 -1.56 17.03 9.25
CA ASN A 160 -1.74 15.63 8.89
C ASN A 160 -3.06 15.03 9.40
N TRP A 161 -3.38 15.23 10.68
CA TRP A 161 -4.53 14.60 11.32
C TRP A 161 -5.86 14.95 10.63
N TYR A 162 -5.98 16.14 10.04
CA TYR A 162 -7.16 16.57 9.31
C TYR A 162 -7.43 15.65 8.11
N TYR A 163 -6.38 15.34 7.33
CA TYR A 163 -6.47 14.49 6.14
C TYR A 163 -6.47 13.00 6.49
N GLU A 164 -5.83 12.61 7.59
CA GLU A 164 -5.94 11.26 8.14
C GLU A 164 -7.38 10.95 8.52
N ASN A 165 -8.09 11.89 9.14
CA ASN A 165 -9.51 11.74 9.47
C ASN A 165 -10.37 11.60 8.21
N LEU A 166 -10.13 12.39 7.16
CA LEU A 166 -10.84 12.21 5.89
C LEU A 166 -10.57 10.82 5.29
N ASN A 167 -9.31 10.42 5.21
CA ASN A 167 -8.92 9.12 4.66
C ASN A 167 -9.47 7.93 5.45
N LYS A 168 -9.68 8.04 6.77
CA LYS A 168 -10.35 6.98 7.57
C LYS A 168 -11.77 6.72 7.10
N HIS A 169 -12.50 7.73 6.65
CA HIS A 169 -13.88 7.61 6.16
C HIS A 169 -13.96 7.18 4.70
N LEU A 170 -12.95 7.52 3.88
CA LEU A 170 -12.88 7.09 2.47
C LEU A 170 -12.58 5.59 2.28
N ARG A 171 -12.12 4.89 3.32
CA ARG A 171 -11.73 3.47 3.27
C ARG A 171 -12.85 2.51 3.74
N GLN A 172 -14.01 3.05 4.10
CA GLN A 172 -15.18 2.28 4.52
C GLN A 172 -16.08 2.01 3.32
#